data_AF-X0U5E7-F1
#
_entry.id   AF-X0U5E7-F1
#
_cell.length_a   1.000
_cell.length_b   1.000
_cell.length_c   1.000
_cell.angle_alpha   90.00
_cell.angle_beta   90.00
_cell.angle_gamma   90.00
#
_symmetry.space_group_name_H-M   'P 1'
#
loop_
_entity.id
_entity.type
_entity.pdbx_description
1 polymer ?
#
loop_
_entity_poly.entity_id
_entity_poly.type
_entity_poly.pdbx_seq_one_letter_code
_entity_poly.pdbx_strand_id
1 'polypeptide(L)' 'TGNLDTRTRDDILALLRELNDDGLTILLATHDTDLTKYAMRVLHIRDGLLVEA' A
#
# COMPACT_ATOMS: atom_id res chain seq x y z
N THR A 1 10.03 -2.67 0.50
CA THR A 1 9.97 -1.26 0.09
C THR A 1 11.03 -0.38 0.74
N GLY A 2 11.70 -0.81 1.82
CA GLY A 2 12.69 0.00 2.57
C GLY A 2 14.04 0.29 1.90
N ASN A 3 14.15 0.26 0.57
CA ASN A 3 15.36 0.68 -0.16
C ASN A 3 15.07 1.72 -1.26
N LEU A 4 13.87 2.31 -1.24
CA LEU A 4 13.49 3.42 -2.10
C LEU A 4 13.58 4.69 -1.27
N ASP A 5 14.20 5.73 -1.81
CA ASP A 5 14.12 7.05 -1.19
C ASP A 5 12.66 7.54 -1.23
N THR A 6 12.31 8.41 -0.28
CA THR A 6 10.94 8.88 -0.06
C THR A 6 10.29 9.43 -1.32
N ARG A 7 11.04 10.10 -2.20
CA ARG A 7 10.51 10.67 -3.44
C ARG A 7 10.15 9.57 -4.43
N THR A 8 11.09 8.65 -4.70
CA THR A 8 10.83 7.54 -5.62
C THR A 8 9.68 6.66 -5.12
N ARG A 9 9.57 6.45 -3.80
CA ARG A 9 8.45 5.75 -3.18
C ARG A 9 7.11 6.44 -3.49
N ASP A 10 7.05 7.75 -3.30
CA ASP A 10 5.82 8.51 -3.48
C ASP A 10 5.39 8.53 -4.97
N ASP A 11 6.35 8.64 -5.90
CA ASP A 11 6.08 8.57 -7.34
C ASP A 11 5.51 7.19 -7.75
N ILE A 12 6.07 6.10 -7.23
CA ILE A 12 5.57 4.74 -7.49
C ILE A 12 4.15 4.57 -6.95
N LEU A 13 3.88 5.06 -5.74
CA LEU A 13 2.55 4.94 -5.14
C LEU A 13 1.50 5.77 -5.86
N ALA A 14 1.88 6.93 -6.38
CA ALA A 14 1.02 7.74 -7.23
C ALA A 14 0.63 6.98 -8.51
N LEU A 15 1.61 6.38 -9.19
CA LEU A 15 1.36 5.56 -10.38
C LEU A 15 0.46 4.35 -10.06
N LEU A 16 0.72 3.64 -8.97
CA LEU A 16 -0.12 2.51 -8.55
C LEU A 16 -1.56 2.96 -8.26
N ARG A 17 -1.74 4.17 -7.72
CA ARG A 17 -3.07 4.73 -7.48
C ARG A 17 -3.81 5.04 -8.78
N GLU A 18 -3.13 5.66 -9.75
CA GLU A 18 -3.70 5.91 -11.08
C GLU A 18 -4.17 4.60 -11.74
N LEU A 19 -3.34 3.55 -11.71
CA LEU A 19 -3.71 2.25 -12.24
C LEU A 19 -4.90 1.63 -11.49
N ASN A 20 -4.98 1.82 -10.17
CA ASN A 20 -6.12 1.35 -9.39
C ASN A 20 -7.41 2.10 -9.72
N ASP A 21 -7.33 3.41 -9.93
CA ASP A 21 -8.45 4.25 -10.36
C ASP A 21 -8.91 3.87 -11.79
N ASP A 22 -8.00 3.39 -12.65
CA ASP A 22 -8.31 2.81 -13.97
C ASP A 22 -8.92 1.40 -13.92
N GLY A 23 -9.19 0.87 -12.72
CA GLY A 23 -9.89 -0.40 -12.50
C GLY A 23 -8.97 -1.60 -12.23
N LEU A 24 -7.66 -1.41 -12.15
CA LEU A 24 -6.75 -2.49 -11.77
C LEU A 24 -6.85 -2.78 -10.27
N THR A 25 -7.11 -4.02 -9.88
CA THR A 25 -7.06 -4.39 -8.46
C THR A 25 -5.62 -4.56 -8.00
N ILE A 26 -5.22 -3.85 -6.94
CA ILE A 26 -3.85 -3.87 -6.40
C ILE A 26 -3.89 -4.32 -4.94
N LEU A 27 -3.02 -5.28 -4.60
CA LEU A 27 -2.76 -5.72 -3.23
C LEU A 27 -1.30 -5.44 -2.87
N LEU A 28 -1.09 -4.64 -1.83
CA LEU A 28 0.23 -4.24 -1.35
C LEU A 28 0.43 -4.72 0.09
N ALA A 29 1.52 -5.43 0.35
CA ALA A 29 1.95 -5.78 1.70
C ALA A 29 3.10 -4.86 2.15
N THR A 30 2.96 -4.24 3.31
CA THR A 30 3.96 -3.31 3.86
C THR A 30 3.96 -3.34 5.38
N HIS A 31 5.12 -3.04 5.97
CA HIS A 31 5.26 -2.75 7.40
C HIS A 31 5.31 -1.23 7.69
N ASP A 32 5.37 -0.41 6.64
CA ASP A 32 5.34 1.05 6.74
C ASP A 32 3.89 1.53 6.79
N THR A 33 3.47 2.00 7.97
CA THR A 33 2.12 2.51 8.22
C THR A 33 1.83 3.80 7.46
N ASP A 34 2.84 4.58 7.07
CA ASP A 34 2.62 5.82 6.31
C ASP A 34 2.07 5.53 4.92
N LEU A 35 2.25 4.31 4.41
CA LEU A 35 1.72 3.90 3.12
C LEU A 35 0.22 3.60 3.14
N THR A 36 -0.36 3.39 4.32
CA THR A 36 -1.78 3.06 4.47
C THR A 36 -2.69 4.18 3.93
N LYS A 37 -2.23 5.45 3.97
CA LYS A 37 -2.96 6.60 3.43
C LYS A 37 -3.20 6.56 1.92
N TYR A 38 -2.42 5.76 1.18
CA TYR A 38 -2.58 5.60 -0.27
C TYR A 38 -3.56 4.49 -0.63
N ALA A 39 -3.88 3.58 0.30
CA ALA A 39 -4.76 2.45 0.05
C ALA A 39 -6.24 2.81 0.27
N MET A 40 -7.14 2.20 -0.52
CA MET A 40 -8.59 2.31 -0.31
C MET A 40 -9.07 1.46 0.87
N ARG A 41 -8.37 0.36 1.16
CA ARG A 41 -8.64 -0.56 2.28
C ARG A 41 -7.34 -1.02 2.90
N VAL A 42 -7.32 -1.07 4.24
CA VAL A 42 -6.17 -1.51 5.02
C VAL A 42 -6.59 -2.72 5.83
N LEU A 43 -5.81 -3.79 5.73
CA LEU A 43 -6.00 -5.04 6.48
C LEU A 43 -4.79 -5.26 7.38
N HIS A 44 -5.02 -5.60 8.64
CA HIS A 44 -3.95 -5.93 9.58
C HIS A 44 -3.88 -7.43 9.84
N ILE A 45 -2.68 -7.99 9.72
CA ILE A 45 -2.41 -9.39 10.03
C ILE A 45 -1.50 -9.45 11.26
N ARG A 46 -1.88 -10.27 12.24
CA ARG A 46 -1.09 -10.56 13.44
C ARG A 46 -1.13 -12.06 13.71
N ASP A 47 0.04 -12.66 13.92
CA ASP A 47 0.18 -14.10 14.22
C ASP A 47 -0.54 -15.00 13.20
N GLY A 48 -0.54 -14.61 11.93
CA GLY A 48 -1.19 -15.33 10.82
C GLY A 48 -2.71 -15.14 10.72
N LEU A 49 -3.29 -14.29 11.57
CA LEU A 49 -4.72 -14.02 11.61
C LEU A 49 -5.02 -12.58 11.18
N LEU A 50 -6.13 -12.40 10.44
CA LEU A 50 -6.67 -11.07 10.13
C LEU A 50 -7.30 -10.50 11.40
N VAL A 51 -6.81 -9.35 11.85
CA VAL A 51 -7.28 -8.71 13.11
C VAL A 51 -8.14 -7.47 12.88
N GLU A 52 -7.98 -6.77 11.75
CA GLU A 52 -8.77 -5.58 11.38
C GLU A 52 -9.04 -5.55 9.87
N ALA A 53 -10.22 -5.06 9.48
CA ALA A 53 -10.76 -5.17 8.11
C ALA A 53 -11.51 -3.94 7.60
#